data_AF-A0A4R2JDJ9-F1
#
_entry.id   AF-A0A4R2JDJ9-F1
#
_cell.length_a   1.000
_cell.length_b   1.000
_cell.length_c   1.000
_cell.angle_alpha   90.00
_cell.angle_beta   90.00
_cell.angle_gamma   90.00
#
_symmetry.space_group_name_H-M   'P 1'
#
loop_
_entity.id
_entity.type
_entity.pdbx_description
1 polymer ?
#
loop_
_entity_poly.entity_id
_entity_poly.type
_entity_poly.pdbx_seq_one_letter_code
_entity_poly.pdbx_strand_id
1 'polypeptide(L)'
;MLGSGSIIMIHELRAKGKSIRAISRETGHSRNTIRKYLRAEGIPERKPHPKRGSKLNPYKDTIHEYINMGIFNCEVIYERIKEEGYTGGKTILRDYVKQFRPSKHIQAVCRYETRP
;
A
#
# COMPACT_ATOMS: atom_id res chain seq x y z
N MET A 1 13.14 -8.77 9.79
CA MET A 1 12.65 -9.73 10.80
C MET A 1 13.30 -11.06 10.49
N LEU A 2 13.59 -11.88 11.50
CA LEU A 2 14.06 -13.24 11.27
C LEU A 2 12.88 -14.13 10.90
N GLY A 3 13.13 -15.16 10.10
CA GLY A 3 12.14 -16.20 9.85
C GLY A 3 11.84 -16.98 11.14
N SER A 4 10.67 -17.61 11.18
CA SER A 4 10.22 -18.44 12.31
C SER A 4 11.26 -19.50 12.70
N GLY A 5 11.90 -20.17 11.73
CA GLY A 5 12.92 -21.18 11.99
C GLY A 5 14.16 -20.66 12.75
N SER A 6 14.67 -19.49 12.39
CA SER A 6 15.82 -18.89 13.08
C SER A 6 15.48 -18.45 14.50
N ILE A 7 14.22 -18.03 14.74
CA ILE A 7 13.75 -17.64 16.07
C ILE A 7 13.66 -18.87 16.98
N ILE A 8 13.05 -19.96 16.50
CA ILE A 8 12.97 -21.22 17.23
C ILE A 8 14.36 -21.72 17.63
N MET A 9 15.31 -21.71 16.69
CA MET A 9 16.70 -22.08 16.94
C MET A 9 17.34 -21.23 18.05
N ILE A 10 17.10 -19.91 18.08
CA ILE A 10 17.62 -19.03 19.14
C ILE A 10 17.06 -19.42 20.52
N HIS A 11 15.75 -19.72 20.61
CA HIS A 11 15.12 -20.16 21.86
C HIS A 11 15.61 -21.54 22.30
N GLU A 12 15.76 -22.50 21.37
CA GLU A 12 16.32 -23.82 21.67
C GLU A 12 17.75 -23.74 22.19
N LEU A 13 18.62 -22.96 21.54
CA LEU A 13 20.00 -22.80 21.99
C LEU A 13 20.07 -22.12 23.36
N ARG A 14 19.14 -21.22 23.66
CA ARG A 14 19.03 -20.61 24.99
C ARG A 14 18.51 -21.59 26.04
N ALA A 15 17.54 -22.44 25.70
CA ALA A 15 17.05 -23.51 26.58
C ALA A 15 18.14 -24.55 26.88
N LYS A 16 19.03 -24.83 25.92
CA LYS A 16 20.25 -25.63 26.09
C LYS A 16 21.34 -24.95 26.94
N GLY A 17 21.07 -23.77 27.53
CA GLY A 17 21.99 -23.05 28.42
C GLY A 17 23.13 -22.30 27.72
N LYS A 18 23.13 -22.19 26.39
CA LYS A 18 24.20 -21.46 25.67
C LYS A 18 24.13 -19.96 25.94
N SER A 19 25.30 -19.33 26.08
CA SER A 19 25.41 -17.89 26.22
C SER A 19 25.03 -17.17 24.92
N ILE A 20 24.56 -15.91 25.01
CA ILE A 20 24.24 -15.07 23.84
C ILE A 20 25.45 -14.94 22.87
N ARG A 21 26.67 -14.95 23.40
CA ARG A 21 27.90 -14.92 22.60
C ARG A 21 28.07 -16.21 21.78
N ALA A 22 27.81 -17.37 22.37
CA ALA A 22 27.86 -18.65 21.68
C ALA A 22 26.77 -18.73 20.60
N ILE A 23 25.53 -18.34 20.94
CA ILE A 23 24.41 -18.28 19.99
C ILE A 23 24.74 -17.37 18.81
N SER A 24 25.38 -16.22 19.05
CA SER A 24 25.80 -15.29 18.00
C SER A 24 26.84 -15.88 17.05
N ARG A 25 27.80 -16.66 17.56
CA ARG A 25 28.80 -17.36 16.74
C ARG A 25 28.19 -18.48 15.90
N GLU A 26 27.25 -19.22 16.47
CA GLU A 26 26.63 -20.38 15.84
C GLU A 26 25.56 -20.00 14.81
N THR A 27 24.73 -19.02 15.13
CA THR A 27 23.67 -18.54 14.22
C THR A 27 24.16 -17.47 13.25
N GLY A 28 25.30 -16.83 13.50
CA GLY A 28 25.80 -15.68 12.72
C GLY A 28 25.01 -14.38 12.95
N HIS A 29 24.06 -14.37 13.88
CA HIS A 29 23.20 -13.21 14.15
C HIS A 29 23.85 -12.28 15.17
N SER A 30 23.58 -10.97 15.04
CA SER A 30 24.08 -9.98 16.00
C SER A 30 23.56 -10.26 17.42
N ARG A 31 24.37 -9.94 18.44
CA ARG A 31 23.95 -10.08 19.84
C ARG A 31 22.70 -9.26 20.17
N ASN A 32 22.49 -8.14 19.48
CA ASN A 32 21.33 -7.26 19.66
C ASN A 32 20.06 -7.88 19.09
N THR A 33 20.13 -8.54 17.94
CA THR A 33 18.98 -9.28 17.39
C THR A 33 18.64 -10.46 18.29
N ILE A 34 19.61 -11.26 18.73
CA ILE A 34 19.36 -12.38 19.65
C ILE A 34 18.72 -11.89 20.95
N ARG A 35 19.24 -10.81 21.55
CA ARG A 35 18.66 -10.22 22.77
C ARG A 35 17.24 -9.69 22.54
N LYS A 36 16.95 -9.12 21.36
CA LYS A 36 15.62 -8.65 20.99
C LYS A 36 14.61 -9.80 20.95
N TYR A 37 14.95 -10.92 20.29
CA TYR A 37 14.05 -12.06 20.17
C TYR A 37 13.92 -12.86 21.47
N LEU A 38 14.99 -13.01 22.26
CA LEU A 38 14.90 -13.68 23.57
C LEU A 38 14.07 -12.91 24.60
N ARG A 39 13.93 -11.60 24.46
CA ARG A 39 13.09 -10.75 25.34
C ARG A 39 11.65 -10.63 24.85
N ALA A 40 11.39 -10.93 23.59
CA ALA A 40 10.04 -10.91 23.06
C ALA A 40 9.33 -12.19 23.50
N GLU A 41 8.19 -12.08 24.19
CA GLU A 41 7.31 -13.22 24.47
C GLU A 41 6.54 -13.60 23.20
N GLY A 42 7.26 -14.17 22.22
CA GLY A 42 6.70 -14.61 20.94
C GLY A 42 7.44 -14.05 19.72
N ILE A 43 7.03 -14.48 18.53
CA ILE A 43 7.57 -13.99 17.26
C ILE A 43 7.07 -12.56 17.07
N PRO A 44 7.93 -11.53 17.11
CA PRO A 44 7.48 -10.17 16.90
C PRO A 44 6.98 -10.06 15.46
N GLU A 45 5.66 -9.89 15.30
CA GLU A 45 5.07 -9.64 14.00
C GLU A 45 5.52 -8.30 13.45
N ARG A 46 5.74 -8.25 12.14
CA ARG A 46 6.07 -7.00 11.47
C ARG A 46 4.82 -6.13 11.50
N LYS A 47 4.78 -5.14 12.39
CA LYS A 47 3.76 -4.09 12.32
C LYS A 47 3.82 -3.48 10.93
N PRO A 48 2.75 -3.59 10.12
CA PRO A 48 2.72 -2.92 8.83
C PRO A 48 2.86 -1.43 9.08
N HIS A 49 3.71 -0.77 8.28
CA HIS A 49 3.79 0.68 8.35
C HIS A 49 2.42 1.26 7.99
N PRO A 50 1.95 2.31 8.69
CA PRO A 50 0.74 2.99 8.28
C PRO A 50 0.95 3.46 6.84
N LYS A 51 0.03 3.07 5.94
CA LYS A 51 0.04 3.56 4.56
C LYS A 51 -0.05 5.08 4.64
N ARG A 52 0.97 5.78 4.13
CA ARG A 52 0.94 7.25 4.07
C ARG A 52 -0.33 7.67 3.32
N GLY A 53 -1.10 8.58 3.89
CA GLY A 53 -2.28 9.13 3.23
C GLY A 53 -1.89 9.74 1.88
N SER A 54 -2.72 9.52 0.86
CA SER A 54 -2.55 10.23 -0.41
C SER A 54 -2.84 11.72 -0.20
N LYS A 55 -2.15 12.58 -0.94
CA LYS A 55 -2.44 14.03 -0.99
C LYS A 55 -3.88 14.32 -1.41
N LEU A 56 -4.53 13.37 -2.09
CA LEU A 56 -5.92 13.46 -2.52
C LEU A 56 -6.92 13.19 -1.39
N ASN A 57 -6.51 12.59 -0.27
CA ASN A 57 -7.43 12.15 0.79
C ASN A 57 -8.37 13.25 1.32
N PRO A 58 -7.91 14.50 1.58
CA PRO A 58 -8.79 15.56 2.07
C PRO A 58 -9.86 16.00 1.06
N TYR A 59 -9.62 15.77 -0.23
CA TYR A 59 -10.48 16.23 -1.33
C TYR A 59 -11.35 15.10 -1.90
N LYS A 60 -11.32 13.91 -1.30
CA LYS A 60 -12.12 12.77 -1.82
C LYS A 60 -13.61 13.02 -1.73
N ASP A 61 -14.06 13.66 -0.65
CA ASP A 61 -15.48 13.93 -0.42
C ASP A 61 -16.03 14.90 -1.46
N THR A 62 -15.30 16.00 -1.74
CA THR A 62 -15.66 16.95 -2.80
C THR A 62 -15.63 16.30 -4.19
N ILE A 63 -14.65 15.43 -4.47
CA ILE A 63 -14.61 14.65 -5.72
C ILE A 63 -15.82 13.73 -5.84
N HIS A 64 -16.25 13.09 -4.75
CA HIS A 64 -17.43 12.22 -4.73
C HIS A 64 -18.72 12.99 -5.00
N GLU A 65 -18.87 14.19 -4.45
CA GLU A 65 -20.01 15.06 -4.77
C GLU A 65 -20.07 15.35 -6.27
N TYR A 66 -18.94 15.71 -6.90
CA TYR A 66 -18.89 15.94 -8.35
C TYR A 66 -19.20 14.69 -9.17
N ILE A 67 -18.71 13.52 -8.75
CA ILE A 67 -19.02 12.24 -9.39
C ILE A 67 -20.51 11.93 -9.30
N ASN A 68 -21.14 12.16 -8.14
CA ASN A 68 -22.57 11.95 -7.93
C ASN A 68 -23.42 12.91 -8.77
N MET A 69 -22.93 14.13 -9.01
CA MET A 69 -23.53 15.08 -9.95
C MET A 69 -23.32 14.70 -11.43
N GLY A 70 -22.60 13.61 -11.73
CA GLY A 70 -22.31 13.16 -13.09
C GLY A 70 -21.13 13.89 -13.76
N ILE A 71 -20.36 14.68 -13.00
CA ILE A 71 -19.18 15.37 -13.51
C ILE A 71 -17.99 14.41 -13.41
N PHE A 72 -17.60 13.82 -14.54
CA PHE A 72 -16.44 12.94 -14.64
C PHE A 72 -15.22 13.59 -15.29
N ASN A 73 -15.32 14.88 -15.65
CA ASN A 73 -14.22 15.58 -16.29
C ASN A 73 -13.12 15.89 -15.27
N CYS A 74 -12.03 15.12 -15.33
CA CYS A 74 -10.91 15.26 -14.42
C CYS A 74 -10.20 16.62 -14.52
N GLU A 75 -10.28 17.31 -15.66
CA GLU A 75 -9.68 18.65 -15.83
C GLU A 75 -10.44 19.67 -14.98
N VAL A 76 -11.77 19.65 -15.07
CA VAL A 76 -12.67 20.53 -14.30
C VAL A 76 -12.55 20.27 -12.80
N ILE A 77 -12.56 18.99 -12.39
CA ILE A 77 -12.39 18.62 -10.99
C ILE A 77 -11.02 19.09 -10.48
N TYR A 78 -9.96 18.93 -11.30
CA TYR A 78 -8.62 19.35 -10.92
C TYR A 78 -8.49 20.85 -10.69
N GLU A 79 -9.09 21.67 -11.54
CA GLU A 79 -9.07 23.13 -11.38
C GLU A 79 -9.77 23.54 -10.08
N ARG A 80 -10.94 22.97 -9.79
CA ARG A 80 -11.70 23.24 -8.57
C ARG A 80 -10.93 22.85 -7.31
N ILE A 81 -10.41 21.62 -7.23
CA ILE A 81 -9.63 21.20 -6.05
C ILE A 81 -8.31 21.99 -5.93
N LYS A 82 -7.76 22.49 -7.04
CA LYS A 82 -6.55 23.32 -7.02
C LYS A 82 -6.84 24.70 -6.42
N GLU A 83 -8.00 25.28 -6.69
CA GLU A 83 -8.49 26.49 -6.01
C GLU A 83 -8.70 26.25 -4.51
N GLU A 84 -9.17 25.06 -4.13
CA GLU A 84 -9.28 24.62 -2.72
C GLU A 84 -7.90 24.35 -2.05
N GLY A 85 -6.79 24.42 -2.80
CA GLY A 85 -5.42 24.26 -2.26
C GLY A 85 -4.76 22.91 -2.56
N TYR A 86 -5.26 22.13 -3.52
CA TYR A 86 -4.66 20.86 -3.89
C TYR A 86 -3.27 21.03 -4.55
N THR A 87 -2.25 20.49 -3.88
CA THR A 87 -0.84 20.51 -4.33
C THR A 87 -0.38 19.20 -4.98
N GLY A 88 -1.30 18.26 -5.19
CA GLY A 88 -0.99 16.97 -5.80
C GLY A 88 -1.02 16.99 -7.34
N GLY A 89 -0.61 15.87 -7.94
CA GLY A 89 -0.60 15.72 -9.39
C GLY A 89 -1.99 15.39 -9.96
N LYS A 90 -2.22 15.79 -11.22
CA LYS A 90 -3.41 15.43 -12.02
C LYS A 90 -3.56 13.91 -12.20
N THR A 91 -2.45 13.16 -12.25
CA THR A 91 -2.45 11.70 -12.42
C THR A 91 -3.13 10.99 -11.26
N ILE A 92 -2.86 11.40 -10.01
CA ILE A 92 -3.47 10.84 -8.81
C ILE A 92 -5.00 11.01 -8.85
N LEU A 93 -5.47 12.17 -9.28
CA LEU A 93 -6.89 12.43 -9.47
C LEU A 93 -7.49 11.54 -10.56
N ARG A 94 -6.84 11.44 -11.72
CA ARG A 94 -7.32 10.59 -12.83
C ARG A 94 -7.44 9.13 -12.41
N ASP A 95 -6.42 8.60 -11.72
CA ASP A 95 -6.42 7.22 -11.24
C ASP A 95 -7.56 6.97 -10.25
N TYR A 96 -7.86 7.95 -9.40
CA TYR A 96 -8.98 7.90 -8.47
C TYR A 96 -10.33 7.92 -9.19
N VAL A 97 -10.57 8.92 -10.04
CA VAL A 97 -11.84 9.10 -10.77
C VAL A 97 -12.10 7.93 -11.73
N LYS A 98 -11.05 7.31 -12.28
CA LYS A 98 -11.16 6.13 -13.16
C LYS A 98 -11.88 4.96 -12.49
N GLN A 99 -11.77 4.79 -11.18
CA GLN A 99 -12.44 3.71 -10.44
C GLN A 99 -13.97 3.86 -10.41
N PHE A 100 -14.47 5.09 -10.56
CA PHE A 100 -15.89 5.42 -10.46
C PHE A 100 -16.55 5.66 -11.82
N ARG A 101 -15.76 5.66 -12.91
CA ARG A 101 -16.28 5.95 -14.23
C ARG A 101 -17.02 4.72 -14.79
N PRO A 102 -18.27 4.85 -15.24
CA PRO A 102 -18.97 3.75 -15.89
C PRO A 102 -18.23 3.32 -17.15
N SER A 103 -18.20 2.01 -17.43
CA SER A 103 -17.63 1.46 -18.66
C SER A 103 -18.40 2.01 -19.86
N LYS A 104 -17.70 2.76 -20.72
CA LYS A 104 -18.27 3.14 -22.02
C LYS A 104 -18.32 1.90 -22.90
N HIS A 105 -19.50 1.31 -23.05
CA HIS A 105 -19.74 0.32 -24.09
C HIS A 105 -19.80 1.07 -25.43
N ILE A 106 -18.73 1.00 -26.21
CA ILE A 106 -18.74 1.48 -27.59
C ILE A 106 -19.57 0.46 -28.37
N GLN A 107 -20.73 0.88 -28.89
CA GLN A 107 -21.49 0.03 -29.79
C GLN A 107 -20.66 -0.21 -31.06
N ALA A 108 -20.50 -1.47 -31.44
CA ALA A 108 -19.82 -1.83 -32.67
C ALA A 108 -20.64 -1.28 -33.85
N VAL A 109 -20.07 -0.32 -34.59
CA VAL A 109 -20.70 0.23 -35.79
C VAL A 109 -20.67 -0.85 -36.87
N CYS A 110 -21.84 -1.31 -37.32
CA CYS A 110 -21.95 -2.25 -38.43
C CYS A 110 -21.47 -1.56 -39.72
N ARG A 111 -20.44 -2.11 -40.35
CA ARG A 111 -19.98 -1.63 -41.66
C ARG A 111 -20.96 -2.14 -42.72
N TYR A 112 -21.54 -1.24 -43.50
CA TYR A 112 -22.30 -1.62 -44.69
C TYR A 112 -21.32 -1.76 -45.86
N GLU A 113 -21.41 -2.88 -46.57
CA GLU A 113 -20.66 -3.09 -47.81
C GLU A 113 -21.44 -2.45 -48.96
N THR A 114 -20.80 -1.55 -49.71
CA THR A 114 -21.35 -1.01 -50.97
C THR A 114 -21.17 -2.03 -52.08
N ARG A 115 -22.20 -2.24 -52.89
CA ARG A 115 -22.17 -3.17 -54.05
C ARG A 115 -21.21 -2.65 -55.14
N PRO A 116 -20.56 -3.56 -55.90
CA PRO A 116 -19.62 -3.21 -56.96
C PRO A 116 -20.31 -2.48 -58.13
#